data_AF-A0A345FZ84-F1
#
_entry.id   AF-A0A345FZ84-F1
#
_cell.length_a   1.000
_cell.length_b   1.000
_cell.length_c   1.000
_cell.angle_alpha   90.00
_cell.angle_beta   90.00
_cell.angle_gamma   90.00
#
_symmetry.space_group_name_H-M   'P 1'
#
loop_
_entity.id
_entity.type
_entity.pdbx_description
1 polymer ?
#
loop_
_entity_poly.entity_id
_entity_poly.type
_entity_poly.pdbx_seq_one_letter_code
_entity_poly.pdbx_strand_id
1 'polypeptide(L)'
;LDEKNSASVDLPGEMKVLVSKEKDKDGKYSLKATVNKIELKGTSDKDNGSGVLEGTKDDKSKAKLTIADDLSKTTFELFKEDGKTLVSRKVSSKD
;
A
#
# COMPACT_ATOMS: atom_id res chain seq x y z
N LEU A 1 4.49 13.08 1.01
CA LEU A 1 5.38 12.07 1.59
C LEU A 1 6.66 12.07 0.79
N ASP A 2 7.71 12.58 1.40
CA ASP A 2 9.01 12.78 0.79
C ASP A 2 9.95 11.69 1.28
N GLU A 3 10.84 11.20 0.41
CA GLU A 3 11.76 10.09 0.74
C GLU A 3 12.67 10.43 1.94
N LYS A 4 12.96 11.71 2.17
CA LYS A 4 13.75 12.18 3.33
C LYS A 4 13.00 12.06 4.67
N ASN A 5 11.67 12.18 4.64
CA ASN A 5 10.80 12.17 5.81
C ASN A 5 10.03 10.84 5.95
N SER A 6 10.43 9.82 5.19
CA SER A 6 9.85 8.49 5.25
C SER A 6 10.91 7.41 5.45
N ALA A 7 10.49 6.29 6.02
CA ALA A 7 11.25 5.04 6.04
C ALA A 7 10.77 4.16 4.89
N SER A 8 11.70 3.50 4.20
CA SER A 8 11.35 2.52 3.18
C SER A 8 11.37 1.12 3.78
N VAL A 9 10.34 0.34 3.49
CA VAL A 9 10.19 -1.03 3.97
C VAL A 9 10.01 -1.94 2.75
N ASP A 10 10.85 -2.97 2.70
CA ASP A 10 10.80 -4.02 1.68
C ASP A 10 9.74 -5.06 2.05
N LEU A 11 8.90 -5.40 1.07
CA LEU A 11 7.75 -6.28 1.22
C LEU A 11 7.86 -7.47 0.25
N PRO A 12 7.20 -8.61 0.55
CA PRO A 12 7.18 -9.74 -0.36
C PRO A 12 6.58 -9.37 -1.71
N GLY A 13 7.12 -9.98 -2.77
CA GLY A 13 6.75 -9.69 -4.16
C GLY A 13 7.44 -8.48 -4.77
N GLU A 14 8.66 -8.17 -4.31
CA GLU A 14 9.51 -7.05 -4.80
C GLU A 14 8.82 -5.68 -4.68
N MET A 15 7.99 -5.53 -3.66
CA MET A 15 7.27 -4.29 -3.38
C MET A 15 8.00 -3.49 -2.31
N LYS A 16 7.95 -2.16 -2.43
CA LYS A 16 8.45 -1.24 -1.41
C LYS A 16 7.31 -0.32 -0.96
N VAL A 17 7.20 -0.11 0.35
CA VAL A 17 6.31 0.89 0.94
C VAL A 17 7.12 1.94 1.67
N LEU A 18 6.73 3.19 1.52
CA LEU A 18 7.24 4.33 2.26
C LEU A 18 6.28 4.64 3.40
N VAL A 19 6.84 4.76 4.60
CA VAL A 19 6.11 5.07 5.84
C VAL A 19 6.58 6.42 6.36
N SER A 20 5.67 7.33 6.68
CA SER A 20 6.03 8.58 7.35
C SER A 20 6.79 8.32 8.65
N LYS A 21 7.83 9.11 8.94
CA LYS A 21 8.51 9.06 10.24
C LYS A 21 7.65 9.61 11.37
N GLU A 22 6.75 10.53 11.03
CA GLU A 22 5.85 11.20 11.95
C GLU A 22 4.40 10.83 11.66
N LYS A 23 3.56 10.95 12.69
CA LYS A 23 2.12 10.77 12.59
C LYS A 23 1.48 12.01 11.96
N ASP A 24 0.46 11.81 11.13
CA ASP A 24 -0.41 12.89 10.65
C ASP A 24 -1.30 13.41 11.80
N LYS A 25 -2.15 14.38 11.50
CA LYS A 25 -3.09 15.07 12.40
C LYS A 25 -4.00 14.09 13.14
N ASP A 26 -4.32 12.97 12.50
CA ASP A 26 -5.13 11.87 13.04
C ASP A 26 -4.34 10.89 13.93
N GLY A 27 -3.05 11.14 14.19
CA GLY A 27 -2.22 10.25 15.01
C GLY A 27 -1.79 8.96 14.31
N LYS A 28 -1.93 8.87 12.98
CA LYS A 28 -1.58 7.72 12.14
C LYS A 28 -0.39 8.01 11.23
N TYR A 29 0.40 7.00 10.88
CA TYR A 29 1.47 7.09 9.90
C TYR A 29 0.90 7.07 8.49
N SER A 30 1.38 7.97 7.61
CA SER A 30 1.02 7.90 6.19
C SER A 30 1.83 6.83 5.49
N LEU A 31 1.19 6.08 4.61
CA LEU A 31 1.79 5.05 3.79
C LEU A 31 1.70 5.43 2.31
N LYS A 32 2.75 5.12 1.56
CA LYS A 32 2.79 5.30 0.12
C LYS A 32 3.51 4.13 -0.53
N ALA A 33 2.94 3.52 -1.55
CA ALA A 33 3.61 2.50 -2.35
C ALA A 33 3.36 2.75 -3.84
N THR A 34 4.30 2.35 -4.68
CA THR A 34 4.11 2.39 -6.14
C THR A 34 4.10 0.97 -6.66
N VAL A 35 2.96 0.51 -7.17
CA VAL A 35 2.82 -0.83 -7.73
C VAL A 35 2.36 -0.71 -9.16
N ASN A 36 3.13 -1.26 -10.11
CA ASN A 36 2.78 -1.26 -11.54
C ASN A 36 2.47 0.15 -12.08
N LYS A 37 3.30 1.14 -11.71
CA LYS A 37 3.14 2.58 -12.00
C LYS A 37 1.89 3.23 -11.40
N ILE A 38 1.20 2.55 -10.49
CA ILE A 38 0.05 3.09 -9.74
C ILE A 38 0.57 3.55 -8.39
N GLU A 39 0.34 4.82 -8.08
CA GLU A 39 0.61 5.36 -6.75
C GLU A 39 -0.54 5.01 -5.80
N LEU A 40 -0.24 4.23 -4.77
CA LEU A 40 -1.17 3.83 -3.71
C LEU A 40 -0.84 4.63 -2.45
N LYS A 41 -1.87 5.10 -1.75
CA LYS A 41 -1.74 5.85 -0.51
C LYS A 41 -2.65 5.26 0.56
N GLY A 42 -2.23 5.34 1.80
CA GLY A 42 -3.01 4.89 2.94
C GLY A 42 -2.54 5.53 4.22
N THR A 43 -3.19 5.17 5.32
CA THR A 43 -2.74 5.50 6.67
C THR A 43 -2.75 4.25 7.52
N SER A 44 -1.85 4.18 8.50
CA SER A 44 -1.75 3.05 9.42
C SER A 44 -1.46 3.52 10.83
N ASP A 45 -1.94 2.77 11.80
CA ASP A 45 -1.64 3.00 13.21
C ASP A 45 -0.20 2.57 13.56
N LYS A 46 0.44 1.75 12.71
CA LYS A 46 1.81 1.25 12.88
C LYS A 46 2.80 1.93 11.94
N ASP A 47 4.04 2.05 12.38
CA ASP A 47 5.17 2.60 11.63
C ASP A 47 5.97 1.54 10.84
N ASN A 48 5.63 0.26 11.00
CA ASN A 48 6.31 -0.84 10.30
C ASN A 48 5.93 -0.98 8.82
N GLY A 49 4.96 -0.18 8.34
CA GLY A 49 4.47 -0.22 6.96
C GLY A 49 3.33 -1.20 6.71
N SER A 50 2.83 -1.89 7.73
CA SER A 50 1.60 -2.67 7.61
C SER A 50 0.39 -1.77 7.43
N GLY A 51 -0.64 -2.28 6.78
CA GLY A 51 -1.88 -1.54 6.58
C GLY A 51 -2.49 -1.74 5.20
N VAL A 52 -3.41 -0.84 4.86
CA VAL A 52 -4.12 -0.85 3.59
C VAL A 52 -3.81 0.44 2.84
N LEU A 53 -3.41 0.29 1.58
CA LEU A 53 -3.20 1.39 0.66
C LEU A 53 -4.16 1.24 -0.51
N GLU A 54 -4.73 2.36 -0.95
CA GLU A 54 -5.66 2.41 -2.06
C GLU A 54 -5.17 3.43 -3.09
N GLY A 55 -5.53 3.21 -4.34
CA GLY A 55 -5.25 4.13 -5.43
C GLY A 55 -6.19 3.94 -6.59
N THR A 56 -6.20 4.92 -7.49
CA THR A 56 -7.06 4.92 -8.67
C THR A 56 -6.18 5.11 -9.89
N LYS A 57 -6.36 4.25 -10.89
CA LYS A 57 -5.72 4.38 -12.19
C LYS A 57 -6.37 5.49 -13.00
N ASP A 58 -5.70 5.92 -14.07
CA ASP A 58 -6.24 6.85 -15.06
C ASP A 58 -7.53 6.33 -15.73
N ASP A 59 -7.64 5.00 -15.90
CA ASP A 59 -8.84 4.30 -16.39
C ASP A 59 -9.96 4.20 -15.32
N LYS A 60 -9.86 4.94 -14.22
CA LYS A 60 -10.76 4.91 -13.04
C LYS A 60 -10.86 3.56 -12.32
N SER A 61 -10.19 2.52 -12.80
CA SER A 61 -9.99 1.27 -12.09
C SER A 61 -9.34 1.51 -10.72
N LYS A 62 -9.85 0.83 -9.68
CA LYS A 62 -9.35 1.00 -8.30
C LYS A 62 -8.35 -0.09 -7.96
N ALA A 63 -7.29 0.26 -7.25
CA ALA A 63 -6.27 -0.67 -6.78
C ALA A 63 -6.19 -0.63 -5.26
N LYS A 64 -6.01 -1.79 -4.65
CA LYS A 64 -5.89 -1.95 -3.20
C LYS A 64 -4.70 -2.85 -2.90
N LEU A 65 -3.79 -2.38 -2.06
CA LEU A 65 -2.69 -3.16 -1.51
C LEU A 65 -2.94 -3.33 -0.03
N THR A 66 -3.04 -4.59 0.41
CA THR A 66 -3.12 -4.94 1.83
C THR A 66 -1.81 -5.59 2.24
N ILE A 67 -1.19 -5.04 3.28
CA ILE A 67 0.08 -5.49 3.84
C ILE A 67 -0.23 -6.06 5.22
N ALA A 68 0.10 -7.33 5.44
CA ALA A 68 -0.11 -7.99 6.71
C ALA A 68 0.68 -7.31 7.83
N ASP A 69 0.17 -7.43 9.06
CA ASP A 69 0.76 -6.75 10.21
C ASP A 69 2.21 -7.15 10.49
N ASP A 70 2.49 -8.43 10.27
CA ASP A 70 3.79 -9.08 10.42
C ASP A 70 4.68 -8.93 9.16
N LEU A 71 4.21 -8.22 8.13
CA LEU A 71 4.89 -8.01 6.84
C LEU A 71 5.22 -9.31 6.07
N SER A 72 4.80 -10.47 6.57
CA SER A 72 4.98 -11.78 5.94
C SER A 72 4.15 -11.97 4.67
N LYS A 73 3.17 -11.11 4.42
CA LYS A 73 2.26 -11.24 3.27
C LYS A 73 1.78 -9.91 2.73
N THR A 74 1.71 -9.81 1.40
CA THR A 74 1.06 -8.71 0.68
C THR A 74 -0.01 -9.25 -0.26
N THR A 75 -1.07 -8.49 -0.41
CA THR A 75 -2.18 -8.79 -1.33
C THR A 75 -2.50 -7.55 -2.12
N PHE A 76 -2.22 -7.59 -3.42
CA PHE A 76 -2.56 -6.54 -4.36
C PHE A 76 -3.80 -6.94 -5.16
N GLU A 77 -4.84 -6.12 -5.11
CA GLU A 77 -6.11 -6.34 -5.79
C GLU A 77 -6.38 -5.17 -6.73
N LEU A 78 -6.78 -5.48 -7.95
CA LEU A 78 -7.26 -4.52 -8.93
C LEU A 78 -8.75 -4.74 -9.14
N PHE A 79 -9.52 -3.67 -9.07
CA PHE A 79 -10.96 -3.62 -9.24
C PHE A 79 -11.32 -2.74 -10.44
N LYS A 80 -12.50 -2.99 -11.02
CA LYS A 80 -13.12 -2.07 -11.98
C LYS A 80 -13.48 -0.73 -11.32
N GLU A 81 -13.92 0.25 -12.11
CA GLU A 81 -14.38 1.57 -11.66
C GLU A 81 -15.39 1.51 -10.49
N ASP A 82 -16.29 0.52 -10.50
CA ASP A 82 -17.27 0.30 -9.42
C ASP A 82 -16.60 0.00 -8.05
N GLY A 83 -15.35 -0.45 -8.04
CA GLY A 83 -14.59 -0.74 -6.83
C GLY A 83 -14.95 -2.05 -6.13
N LYS A 84 -15.94 -2.80 -6.64
CA LYS A 84 -16.33 -4.12 -6.10
C LYS A 84 -15.95 -5.26 -7.02
N THR A 85 -16.04 -5.07 -8.34
CA THR A 85 -15.72 -6.12 -9.31
C THR A 85 -14.21 -6.30 -9.39
N LEU A 86 -13.72 -7.44 -8.87
CA LEU A 86 -12.31 -7.79 -8.90
C LEU A 86 -11.88 -8.16 -10.33
N VAL A 87 -10.85 -7.49 -10.82
CA VAL A 87 -10.22 -7.71 -12.13
C VAL A 87 -9.04 -8.66 -11.98
N SER A 88 -8.23 -8.47 -10.94
CA SER A 88 -7.04 -9.28 -10.69
C SER A 88 -6.66 -9.25 -9.22
N ARG A 89 -6.05 -10.34 -8.75
CA ARG A 89 -5.48 -10.44 -7.39
C ARG A 89 -4.09 -11.08 -7.49
N LYS A 90 -3.11 -10.46 -6.86
CA LYS A 90 -1.76 -10.99 -6.69
C LYS A 90 -1.44 -11.07 -5.20
N VAL A 91 -1.09 -12.26 -4.75
CA VAL A 91 -0.70 -12.53 -3.36
C VAL A 91 0.76 -12.89 -3.35
N SER A 92 1.54 -12.25 -2.49
CA SER A 92 2.94 -12.57 -2.28
C SER A 92 3.17 -12.83 -0.79
N SER A 93 3.90 -13.88 -0.48
CA SER A 93 4.30 -14.20 0.89
C SER A 93 5.82 -14.17 0.98
N LYS A 94 6.32 -13.95 2.19
CA LYS A 94 7.72 -14.20 2.52
C LYS A 94 7.85 -15.71 2.73
N ASP A 95 8.70 -16.35 1.93
CA ASP A 95 9.02 -17.78 2.05
C ASP A 95 9.62 -18.13 3.42
#